data_AF-N1SBG6-F1
#
_entry.id   AF-N1SBG6-F1
#
_cell.length_a   1.000
_cell.length_b   1.000
_cell.length_c   1.000
_cell.angle_alpha   90.00
_cell.angle_beta   90.00
_cell.angle_gamma   90.00
#
_symmetry.space_group_name_H-M   'P 1'
#
loop_
_entity.id
_entity.type
_entity.pdbx_description
1 polymer ?
#
loop_
_entity_poly.entity_id
_entity_poly.type
_entity_poly.pdbx_seq_one_letter_code
_entity_poly.pdbx_strand_id
1 'polypeptide(L)'
;PNDRSSFRVAIVCALPREADAVTLLFDQFWDEANDPYGRTDGDTNMYITGRIGKHKVILSVLPSMGTNNVAAATATMRTSYVGLRLVLIVGVYSGLRRIANMDVFLGDVVVSKSVIQSDYGRQYPMI
;
A
#
# COMPACT_ATOMS: atom_id res chain seq x y z
N PRO A 1 13.65 4.05 14.89
CA PRO A 1 14.47 2.98 14.30
C PRO A 1 15.84 3.51 13.92
N ASN A 2 16.88 2.67 13.78
CA ASN A 2 18.22 3.18 13.51
C ASN A 2 18.40 3.61 12.04
N ASP A 3 17.73 2.93 11.11
CA ASP A 3 17.85 3.16 9.66
C ASP A 3 16.70 2.53 8.87
N ARG A 4 16.64 2.79 7.56
CA ARG A 4 15.61 2.29 6.63
C ARG A 4 15.54 0.75 6.54
N SER A 5 16.63 0.03 6.74
CA SER A 5 16.63 -1.45 6.71
C SER A 5 15.92 -2.10 7.91
N SER A 6 15.62 -1.30 8.94
CA SER A 6 14.89 -1.77 10.12
C SER A 6 13.40 -1.99 9.87
N PHE A 7 12.83 -1.40 8.81
CA PHE A 7 11.41 -1.56 8.48
C PHE A 7 11.16 -2.90 7.79
N ARG A 8 10.11 -3.61 8.22
CA ARG A 8 9.81 -4.97 7.76
C ARG A 8 8.49 -5.09 7.02
N VAL A 9 7.58 -4.14 7.25
CA VAL A 9 6.23 -4.14 6.69
C VAL A 9 6.03 -2.83 5.95
N ALA A 10 5.51 -2.92 4.73
CA ALA A 10 5.00 -1.79 3.98
C ALA A 10 3.49 -1.93 3.82
N ILE A 11 2.77 -0.83 3.94
CA ILE A 11 1.36 -0.71 3.60
C ILE A 11 1.26 0.30 2.46
N VAL A 12 0.59 -0.07 1.38
CA VAL A 12 0.40 0.74 0.19
C VAL A 12 -1.09 0.96 0.02
N CYS A 13 -1.51 2.21 0.12
CA CYS A 13 -2.90 2.61 -0.09
C CYS A 13 -3.07 3.26 -1.45
N ALA A 14 -4.19 3.00 -2.09
CA ALA A 14 -4.47 3.55 -3.41
C ALA A 14 -5.05 4.98 -3.31
N LEU A 15 -5.74 5.28 -2.20
CA LEU A 15 -6.38 6.57 -1.97
C LEU A 15 -5.95 7.19 -0.62
N PRO A 16 -5.89 8.53 -0.53
CA PRO A 16 -5.58 9.21 0.74
C PRO A 16 -6.49 8.80 1.89
N ARG A 17 -7.80 8.68 1.66
CA ARG A 17 -8.77 8.24 2.69
C ARG A 17 -8.48 6.86 3.27
N GLU A 18 -7.86 5.97 2.48
CA GLU A 18 -7.48 4.63 2.93
C GLU A 18 -6.25 4.73 3.83
N ALA A 19 -5.28 5.58 3.44
CA ALA A 19 -4.14 5.88 4.29
C ALA A 19 -4.52 6.60 5.57
N ASP A 20 -5.51 7.50 5.56
CA ASP A 20 -6.03 8.13 6.78
C ASP A 20 -6.55 7.05 7.75
N ALA A 21 -7.32 6.09 7.24
CA ALA A 21 -7.81 4.97 8.05
C ALA A 21 -6.67 4.08 8.58
N VAL A 22 -5.64 3.80 7.78
CA VAL A 22 -4.47 3.03 8.23
C VAL A 22 -3.64 3.82 9.26
N THR A 23 -3.52 5.13 9.09
CA THR A 23 -2.81 6.03 10.01
C THR A 23 -3.40 5.93 11.43
N LEU A 24 -4.72 5.75 11.56
CA LEU A 24 -5.37 5.53 12.86
C LEU A 24 -4.95 4.24 13.57
N LEU A 25 -4.32 3.29 12.86
CA LEU A 25 -3.81 2.04 13.43
C LEU A 25 -2.39 2.16 13.97
N PHE A 26 -1.70 3.29 13.74
CA PHE A 26 -0.34 3.50 14.23
C PHE A 26 -0.33 3.81 15.73
N ASP A 27 0.50 3.09 16.48
CA ASP A 27 0.75 3.38 17.89
C ASP A 27 1.73 4.55 18.06
N GLN A 28 2.57 4.78 17.06
CA GLN A 28 3.63 5.79 17.09
C GLN A 28 4.05 6.16 15.67
N PHE A 29 4.30 7.45 15.45
CA PHE A 29 4.86 8.02 14.23
C PHE A 29 6.34 8.35 14.40
N TRP A 30 7.09 8.30 13.30
CA TRP A 30 8.52 8.64 13.26
C TRP A 30 8.87 9.59 12.09
N ASP A 31 7.88 10.10 11.38
CA ASP A 31 8.01 11.05 10.26
C ASP A 31 7.86 12.53 10.67
N GLU A 32 7.54 12.79 11.94
CA GLU A 32 7.31 14.15 12.50
C GLU A 32 8.51 15.11 12.37
N ALA A 33 9.72 14.58 12.22
CA ALA A 33 10.96 15.36 12.12
C ALA A 33 11.48 15.48 10.67
N ASN A 34 10.61 15.89 9.73
CA ASN A 34 10.96 16.16 8.34
C ASN A 34 11.47 14.92 7.56
N ASP A 35 10.77 13.79 7.67
CA ASP A 35 11.12 12.51 7.04
C ASP A 35 12.58 12.08 7.35
N PRO A 36 12.89 11.74 8.61
CA PRO A 36 14.26 11.48 9.06
C PRO A 36 14.89 10.24 8.40
N TYR A 37 14.09 9.39 7.76
CA TYR A 37 14.57 8.20 7.05
C TYR A 37 14.76 8.46 5.57
N GLY A 38 13.96 9.34 4.98
CA GLY A 38 14.04 9.70 3.58
C GLY A 38 13.79 8.52 2.64
N ARG A 39 14.38 8.63 1.46
CA ARG A 39 14.26 7.67 0.36
C ARG A 39 15.48 7.74 -0.54
N THR A 40 15.67 6.72 -1.36
CA THR A 40 16.79 6.68 -2.31
C THR A 40 16.50 7.62 -3.48
N ASP A 41 17.54 8.14 -4.13
CA ASP A 41 17.42 8.97 -5.32
C ASP A 41 16.56 8.29 -6.40
N GLY A 42 15.62 9.06 -6.96
CA GLY A 42 14.65 8.58 -7.96
C GLY A 42 13.39 7.95 -7.36
N ASP A 43 13.31 7.74 -6.05
CA ASP A 43 12.07 7.36 -5.39
C ASP A 43 11.20 8.58 -5.13
N THR A 44 10.07 8.67 -5.83
CA THR A 44 9.12 9.78 -5.72
C THR A 44 7.98 9.50 -4.73
N ASN A 45 7.94 8.32 -4.11
CA ASN A 45 6.92 7.96 -3.14
C ASN A 45 7.06 8.74 -1.84
N MET A 46 5.94 9.18 -1.28
CA MET A 46 5.89 9.70 0.09
C MET A 46 5.69 8.55 1.08
N TYR A 47 6.36 8.64 2.22
CA TYR A 47 6.30 7.63 3.27
C TYR A 47 5.92 8.27 4.61
N ILE A 48 4.89 7.70 5.23
CA ILE A 48 4.64 7.85 6.66
C ILE A 48 5.34 6.68 7.32
N THR A 49 6.13 6.93 8.37
CA THR A 49 6.88 5.89 9.06
C THR A 49 6.45 5.79 10.51
N GLY A 50 6.41 4.57 11.04
CA GLY A 50 5.96 4.39 12.41
C GLY A 50 5.82 2.94 12.84
N ARG A 51 5.04 2.72 13.88
CA ARG A 51 4.89 1.42 14.54
C ARG A 51 3.42 1.02 14.64
N ILE A 52 3.16 -0.25 14.32
CA ILE A 52 1.90 -0.94 14.61
C ILE A 52 2.22 -2.21 15.38
N GLY A 53 1.79 -2.29 16.64
CA GLY A 53 2.20 -3.28 17.63
C GLY A 53 3.73 -3.38 17.73
N LYS A 54 4.25 -4.57 17.40
CA LYS A 54 5.69 -4.85 17.37
C LYS A 54 6.36 -4.58 16.01
N HIS A 55 5.58 -4.18 15.01
CA HIS A 55 6.04 -4.05 13.63
C HIS A 55 6.43 -2.61 13.31
N LYS A 56 7.61 -2.44 12.71
CA LYS A 56 8.06 -1.19 12.12
C LYS A 56 7.50 -1.12 10.70
N VAL A 57 6.61 -0.16 10.48
CA VAL A 57 5.77 -0.04 9.28
C VAL A 57 6.11 1.23 8.52
N ILE A 58 6.15 1.12 7.20
CA ILE A 58 6.04 2.27 6.31
C ILE A 58 4.67 2.24 5.64
N LEU A 59 4.02 3.39 5.54
CA LEU A 59 2.78 3.59 4.82
C LEU A 59 3.05 4.53 3.65
N SER A 60 2.57 4.17 2.46
CA SER A 60 2.69 5.01 1.27
C SER A 60 1.35 5.10 0.55
N VAL A 61 1.07 6.27 -0.01
CA VAL A 61 -0.09 6.51 -0.86
C VAL A 61 0.38 6.55 -2.31
N LEU A 62 -0.28 5.81 -3.17
CA LEU A 62 0.03 5.82 -4.60
C LEU A 62 -0.28 7.20 -5.20
N PRO A 63 0.57 7.70 -6.11
CA PRO A 63 0.33 8.98 -6.76
C PRO A 63 -0.90 8.96 -7.68
N SER A 64 -1.27 7.78 -8.18
CA SER A 64 -2.47 7.56 -8.98
C SER A 64 -2.87 6.08 -8.96
N MET A 65 -4.16 5.80 -9.20
CA MET A 65 -4.71 4.45 -9.26
C MET A 65 -4.09 3.64 -10.42
N GLY A 66 -4.09 2.31 -10.28
CA GLY A 66 -3.73 1.38 -11.35
C GLY A 66 -2.47 0.56 -11.11
N THR A 67 -2.42 -0.63 -11.70
CA THR A 67 -1.39 -1.66 -11.47
C THR A 67 0.02 -1.17 -11.79
N ASN A 68 0.20 -0.40 -12.85
CA ASN A 68 1.51 0.14 -13.23
C ASN A 68 2.07 1.09 -12.17
N ASN A 69 1.21 1.93 -11.58
CA ASN A 69 1.61 2.85 -10.52
C ASN A 69 1.96 2.09 -9.23
N VAL A 70 1.19 1.06 -8.89
CA VAL A 70 1.51 0.14 -7.78
C VAL A 70 2.88 -0.50 -8.00
N ALA A 71 3.12 -1.06 -9.19
CA ALA A 71 4.36 -1.75 -9.52
C ALA A 71 5.57 -0.81 -9.49
N ALA A 72 5.45 0.38 -10.07
CA ALA A 72 6.50 1.39 -10.05
C ALA A 72 6.80 1.86 -8.61
N ALA A 73 5.78 2.21 -7.85
CA ALA A 73 5.93 2.65 -6.46
C ALA A 73 6.56 1.54 -5.59
N THR A 74 6.08 0.31 -5.69
CA THR A 74 6.64 -0.80 -4.90
C THR A 74 8.07 -1.17 -5.32
N ALA A 75 8.43 -1.00 -6.59
CA ALA A 75 9.80 -1.22 -7.05
C ALA A 75 10.79 -0.22 -6.42
N THR A 76 10.48 1.08 -6.46
CA THR A 76 11.34 2.11 -5.82
C THR A 76 11.29 2.04 -4.29
N MET A 77 10.16 1.63 -3.72
CA MET A 77 10.05 1.39 -2.28
C MET A 77 10.95 0.26 -1.80
N ARG A 78 11.07 -0.81 -2.58
CA ARG A 78 11.94 -1.94 -2.24
C ARG A 78 13.42 -1.54 -2.26
N THR A 79 13.82 -0.61 -3.13
CA THR A 79 15.19 -0.08 -3.14
C THR A 79 15.41 0.92 -2.01
N SER A 80 14.41 1.71 -1.64
CA SER A 80 14.48 2.63 -0.50
C SER A 80 14.50 1.91 0.86
N TYR A 81 13.69 0.88 1.03
CA TYR A 81 13.52 0.14 2.28
C TYR A 81 13.90 -1.32 2.08
N VAL A 82 15.21 -1.58 1.99
CA VAL A 82 15.78 -2.91 1.73
C VAL A 82 15.41 -3.98 2.77
N GLY A 83 14.93 -3.56 3.94
CA GLY A 83 14.52 -4.43 5.04
C GLY A 83 13.17 -5.10 4.88
N LEU A 84 12.35 -4.66 3.93
CA LEU A 84 10.96 -5.08 3.77
C LEU A 84 10.84 -6.60 3.53
N ARG A 85 9.89 -7.22 4.22
CA ARG A 85 9.55 -8.65 4.11
C ARG A 85 8.09 -8.88 3.74
N LEU A 86 7.25 -7.88 3.95
CA LEU A 86 5.82 -7.94 3.68
C LEU A 86 5.37 -6.60 3.09
N VAL A 87 4.61 -6.64 2.01
CA VAL A 87 3.93 -5.48 1.42
C VAL A 87 2.44 -5.80 1.39
N LEU A 88 1.64 -4.94 2.00
CA LEU A 88 0.19 -5.03 2.04
C LEU A 88 -0.38 -3.93 1.15
N ILE A 89 -1.15 -4.30 0.13
CA ILE A 89 -1.90 -3.34 -0.67
C ILE A 89 -3.29 -3.27 -0.06
N VAL A 90 -3.67 -2.11 0.44
CA VAL A 90 -4.95 -1.86 1.11
C VAL A 90 -5.77 -0.94 0.23
N GLY A 91 -7.02 -1.32 -0.01
CA GLY A 91 -7.94 -0.53 -0.80
C GLY A 91 -9.39 -0.90 -0.55
N VAL A 92 -10.29 0.05 -0.78
CA VAL A 92 -11.74 -0.17 -0.77
C VAL A 92 -12.17 -0.50 -2.19
N TYR A 93 -12.95 -1.57 -2.34
CA TYR A 93 -13.48 -1.98 -3.64
C TYR A 93 -14.99 -2.12 -3.59
N SER A 94 -15.70 -1.44 -4.49
CA SER A 94 -17.17 -1.35 -4.51
C SER A 94 -17.85 -2.14 -5.63
N GLY A 95 -17.10 -2.95 -6.39
CA GLY A 95 -17.59 -3.63 -7.60
C GLY A 95 -17.76 -5.15 -7.50
N LEU A 96 -17.41 -5.75 -6.37
CA LEU A 96 -17.35 -7.21 -6.24
C LEU A 96 -18.67 -7.68 -5.69
N ARG A 97 -19.41 -8.46 -6.48
CA ARG A 97 -20.62 -9.14 -6.01
C ARG A 97 -20.39 -10.62 -5.72
N ARG A 98 -19.39 -11.22 -6.36
CA ARG A 98 -19.04 -12.63 -6.18
C ARG A 98 -17.55 -12.88 -6.38
N ILE A 99 -16.92 -13.65 -5.49
CA ILE A 99 -15.59 -14.24 -5.67
C ILE A 99 -15.80 -15.75 -5.81
N ALA A 100 -15.45 -16.32 -6.96
CA ALA A 100 -15.72 -17.72 -7.28
C ALA A 100 -17.21 -18.07 -7.05
N ASN A 101 -17.50 -18.81 -5.97
CA ASN A 101 -18.85 -19.23 -5.57
C ASN A 101 -19.32 -18.59 -4.25
N MET A 102 -18.65 -17.54 -3.77
CA MET A 102 -19.02 -16.81 -2.55
C MET A 102 -19.53 -15.42 -2.91
N ASP A 103 -20.71 -15.08 -2.41
CA ASP A 103 -21.23 -13.71 -2.49
C ASP A 103 -20.43 -12.80 -1.56
N VAL A 104 -20.15 -11.59 -2.03
CA VAL A 104 -19.38 -10.59 -1.29
C VAL A 104 -20.29 -9.42 -0.96
N PHE A 105 -20.30 -9.04 0.32
CA PHE A 105 -21.11 -7.96 0.86
C PHE A 105 -20.24 -6.80 1.33
N LEU A 106 -20.85 -5.62 1.46
CA LEU A 106 -20.17 -4.45 2.01
C LEU A 106 -19.76 -4.72 3.46
N GLY A 107 -18.48 -4.54 3.76
CA GLY A 107 -17.90 -4.84 5.07
C GLY A 107 -17.05 -6.12 5.10
N ASP A 108 -17.09 -6.94 4.04
CA ASP A 108 -16.22 -8.10 3.93
C ASP A 108 -14.76 -7.68 3.68
N VAL A 109 -13.83 -8.38 4.35
CA VAL A 109 -12.39 -8.22 4.13
C VAL A 109 -11.88 -9.35 3.26
N VAL A 110 -11.42 -9.00 2.06
CA VAL A 110 -10.85 -9.96 1.10
C VAL A 110 -9.33 -9.91 1.18
N VAL A 111 -8.69 -11.06 1.41
CA VAL A 111 -7.23 -11.19 1.43
C VAL A 111 -6.79 -12.08 0.27
N SER A 112 -5.94 -11.53 -0.60
CA SER A 112 -5.36 -12.27 -1.73
C SER A 112 -3.84 -12.21 -1.69
N LYS A 113 -3.19 -13.29 -2.14
CA LYS A 113 -1.73 -13.33 -2.38
C LYS A 113 -1.34 -12.88 -3.79
N SER A 114 -2.33 -12.66 -4.66
CA SER A 114 -2.13 -12.32 -6.06
C SER A 114 -2.98 -11.11 -6.45
N VAL A 115 -2.36 -10.15 -7.13
CA VAL A 115 -3.04 -9.01 -7.74
C VAL A 115 -3.31 -9.38 -9.19
N ILE A 116 -4.58 -9.47 -9.57
CA ILE A 116 -4.99 -9.72 -10.96
C ILE A 116 -5.50 -8.39 -11.52
N GLN A 117 -4.83 -7.87 -12.54
CA GLN A 117 -5.29 -6.69 -13.25
C GLN A 117 -6.52 -7.04 -14.10
N SER A 118 -7.68 -6.46 -13.79
CA SER A 118 -8.95 -6.77 -14.46
C SER A 118 -9.19 -5.88 -15.70
N ASP A 119 -8.35 -4.86 -15.86
CA ASP A 119 -8.41 -3.79 -16.84
C ASP A 119 -7.50 -4.04 -18.06
N TYR A 120 -6.83 -5.19 -18.12
CA TYR A 120 -6.04 -5.60 -19.28
C TYR A 120 -6.98 -5.95 -20.45
N GLY A 121 -7.17 -5.01 -21.39
CA GLY A 121 -7.85 -5.28 -22.66
C GLY A 121 -9.36 -5.00 -22.72
N ARG A 122 -9.91 -4.03 -21.97
CA ARG A 122 -11.26 -3.50 -22.28
C ARG A 122 -11.23 -2.70 -23.59
N GLN A 123 -11.21 -3.41 -24.72
CA GLN A 123 -11.32 -2.87 -26.08
C GLN A 123 -12.76 -2.71 -26.59
N TYR A 124 -13.78 -2.96 -25.75
CA TYR A 124 -15.17 -2.77 -26.16
C TYR A 124 -15.96 -1.93 -25.16
N PRO A 125 -16.68 -0.88 -25.61
CA PRO A 125 -17.64 -0.18 -24.77
C PRO A 125 -18.77 -1.13 -24.42
N MET A 126 -19.15 -1.16 -23.14
CA MET A 126 -20.37 -1.86 -22.71
C MET A 126 -21.54 -0.96 -23.10
N ILE A 127 -22.23 -1.39 -24.17
CA ILE A 127 -23.59 -1.07 -24.66
C ILE A 127 -24.13 0.32 -24.34
#